data_AF-A0A7J4EP56-F1
#
_entry.id   AF-A0A7J4EP56-F1
#
_cell.length_a   1.000
_cell.length_b   1.000
_cell.length_c   1.000
_cell.angle_alpha   90.00
_cell.angle_beta   90.00
_cell.angle_gamma   90.00
#
_symmetry.space_group_name_H-M   'P 1'
#
loop_
_entity.id
_entity.type
_entity.pdbx_description
1 polymer ?
#
loop_
_entity_poly.entity_id
_entity_poly.type
_entity_poly.pdbx_seq_one_letter_code
_entity_poly.pdbx_strand_id
1 'polypeptide(L)'
;MSSIFIVAFAPALVCATSSVDNKILVYQKGHDLKEGERVKFKDYTIKVHEIKNNIATLLLYKNNNFLQSYKMIENTTENFMNEIKITVTDLKNDSVTVHIYSANIFTSAEILQLSRGDIKNSIKFVKQVKPHYIVMSTPNQNITVTLTITNLADWNLYTYIEDKVPYGIQGKRKEWIFTLEPGMQQSFKYYVNPTSIDNITFPPAIAYINYGEGKYLKLNSSTDTIEVHGYPIDVFKYANQTIKKKGDSAEISVVIKNTGHKTAFVEVRDYVPPELQVSDSVGSSLDWKGVLQPSQSYTYNYTIKLIEGVEKLVLPLANGTYIDEDKNKGTIVSNNLTIVEKRKKSGYVDRSDVTQKPIETIATTPTSTPIVTPIATSATTNNTTMTGWEITMKHIPGFEGFIALIGILLAYLVIREYNIGVF
;
A
#
# COMPACT_ATOMS: atom_id res chain seq x y z
N MET A 1 -35.12 64.58 -13.04
CA MET A 1 -34.74 63.25 -12.54
C MET A 1 -33.29 63.03 -12.93
N SER A 2 -32.37 63.17 -11.98
CA SER A 2 -30.94 62.96 -12.21
C SER A 2 -30.54 61.66 -11.52
N SER A 3 -30.22 60.64 -12.31
CA SER A 3 -29.78 59.34 -11.80
C SER A 3 -28.26 59.36 -11.61
N ILE A 4 -27.83 59.20 -10.36
CA ILE A 4 -26.43 59.05 -9.96
C ILE A 4 -26.06 57.57 -10.10
N PHE A 5 -25.10 57.26 -10.98
CA PHE A 5 -24.48 55.93 -11.08
C PHE A 5 -23.34 55.84 -10.06
N ILE A 6 -23.47 54.95 -9.07
CA ILE A 6 -22.39 54.61 -8.14
C ILE A 6 -21.69 53.36 -8.69
N VAL A 7 -20.45 53.53 -9.17
CA VAL A 7 -19.57 52.42 -9.57
C VAL A 7 -18.82 51.95 -8.33
N ALA A 8 -19.18 50.78 -7.82
CA ALA A 8 -18.46 50.14 -6.72
C ALA A 8 -17.22 49.42 -7.27
N PHE A 9 -16.03 49.92 -6.93
CA PHE A 9 -14.78 49.19 -7.13
C PHE A 9 -14.63 48.15 -6.01
N ALA A 10 -14.81 46.88 -6.35
CA ALA A 10 -14.44 45.78 -5.46
C ALA A 10 -12.91 45.58 -5.54
N PRO A 11 -12.15 45.66 -4.44
CA PRO A 11 -10.74 45.31 -4.45
C PRO A 11 -10.60 43.80 -4.68
N ALA A 12 -9.98 43.42 -5.80
CA ALA A 12 -9.61 42.04 -6.04
C ALA A 12 -8.56 41.63 -5.01
N LEU A 13 -8.93 40.68 -4.15
CA LEU A 13 -8.02 40.07 -3.18
C LEU A 13 -7.03 39.19 -3.95
N VAL A 14 -5.80 39.69 -4.17
CA VAL A 14 -4.71 38.91 -4.75
C VAL A 14 -4.18 37.98 -3.66
N CYS A 15 -4.69 36.75 -3.61
CA CYS A 15 -4.05 35.69 -2.83
C CYS A 15 -2.67 35.41 -3.42
N ALA A 16 -1.62 35.75 -2.68
CA ALA A 16 -0.26 35.30 -2.98
C ALA A 16 -0.22 33.77 -2.82
N THR A 17 -0.25 33.05 -3.94
CA THR A 17 0.07 31.63 -3.95
C THR A 17 1.57 31.51 -3.70
N SER A 18 1.97 30.87 -2.61
CA SER A 18 3.37 30.52 -2.40
C SER A 18 3.79 29.57 -3.53
N SER A 19 4.58 30.04 -4.50
CA SER A 19 5.14 29.16 -5.51
C SER A 19 6.10 28.20 -4.83
N VAL A 20 5.75 26.92 -4.81
CA VAL A 20 6.68 25.88 -4.38
C VAL A 20 7.67 25.69 -5.52
N ASP A 21 8.83 26.33 -5.41
CA ASP A 21 9.93 26.18 -6.35
C ASP A 21 10.43 24.74 -6.31
N ASN A 22 10.04 23.95 -7.31
CA ASN A 22 10.51 22.57 -7.46
C ASN A 22 11.92 22.61 -8.04
N LYS A 23 12.92 22.36 -7.19
CA LYS A 23 14.30 22.14 -7.64
C LYS A 23 14.39 20.80 -8.35
N ILE A 24 14.68 20.82 -9.65
CA ILE A 24 14.89 19.60 -10.44
C ILE A 24 16.40 19.47 -10.69
N LEU A 25 16.95 18.30 -10.36
CA LEU A 25 18.32 17.96 -10.67
C LEU A 25 18.44 17.57 -12.13
N VAL A 26 19.20 18.35 -12.89
CA VAL A 26 19.40 18.15 -14.31
C VAL A 26 20.79 17.62 -14.58
N TYR A 27 20.88 16.49 -15.29
CA TYR A 27 22.15 15.96 -15.77
C TYR A 27 22.84 16.94 -16.69
N GLN A 28 24.14 17.12 -16.45
CA GLN A 28 24.96 18.05 -17.19
C GLN A 28 25.83 17.27 -18.15
N LYS A 29 26.80 16.53 -17.62
CA LYS A 29 27.78 15.78 -18.40
C LYS A 29 28.53 14.76 -17.52
N GLY A 30 29.00 13.70 -18.16
CA GLY A 30 29.94 12.72 -17.61
C GLY A 30 31.38 13.08 -17.98
N HIS A 31 32.30 12.93 -17.02
CA HIS A 31 33.70 13.24 -17.19
C HIS A 31 34.56 12.09 -16.70
N ASP A 32 35.44 11.60 -17.55
CA ASP A 32 36.51 10.67 -17.17
C ASP A 32 37.68 11.47 -16.63
N LEU A 33 38.04 11.24 -15.37
CA LEU A 33 39.06 12.01 -14.64
C LEU A 33 40.10 11.08 -14.03
N LYS A 34 41.37 11.44 -14.17
CA LYS A 34 42.51 10.81 -13.48
C LYS A 34 42.86 11.52 -12.18
N GLU A 35 43.70 10.90 -11.36
CA GLU A 35 44.22 11.53 -10.14
C GLU A 35 44.87 12.89 -10.43
N GLY A 36 44.48 13.92 -9.68
CA GLY A 36 44.93 15.29 -9.85
C GLY A 36 44.08 16.13 -10.81
N GLU A 37 43.32 15.51 -11.71
CA GLU A 37 42.49 16.21 -12.69
C GLU A 37 41.27 16.88 -12.06
N ARG A 38 40.73 17.86 -12.79
CA ARG A 38 39.64 18.73 -12.34
C ARG A 38 38.61 18.91 -13.43
N VAL A 39 37.34 18.91 -13.04
CA VAL A 39 36.24 19.41 -13.86
C VAL A 39 35.63 20.64 -13.19
N LYS A 40 35.41 21.69 -13.98
CA LYS A 40 34.69 22.89 -13.56
C LYS A 40 33.27 22.84 -14.10
N PHE A 41 32.31 23.14 -13.23
CA PHE A 41 30.90 23.23 -13.59
C PHE A 41 30.27 24.41 -12.85
N LYS A 42 29.82 25.44 -13.58
CA LYS A 42 29.40 26.74 -13.00
C LYS A 42 30.51 27.27 -12.08
N ASP A 43 30.18 27.60 -10.84
CA ASP A 43 31.08 28.03 -9.77
C ASP A 43 31.71 26.87 -9.00
N TYR A 44 31.36 25.62 -9.31
CA TYR A 44 31.91 24.43 -8.66
C TYR A 44 33.13 23.87 -9.40
N THR A 45 34.05 23.28 -8.65
CA THR A 45 35.15 22.47 -9.19
C THR A 45 35.21 21.15 -8.43
N ILE A 46 35.26 20.04 -9.17
CA ILE A 46 35.45 18.69 -8.62
C ILE A 46 36.86 18.26 -9.02
N LYS A 47 37.68 17.90 -8.04
CA LYS A 47 39.04 17.39 -8.23
C LYS A 47 39.12 15.94 -7.76
N VAL A 48 39.73 15.07 -8.54
CA VAL A 48 40.13 13.73 -8.05
C VAL A 48 41.41 13.88 -7.24
N HIS A 49 41.37 13.55 -5.95
CA HIS A 49 42.55 13.63 -5.07
C HIS A 49 43.39 12.37 -5.10
N GLU A 50 42.75 11.21 -4.98
CA GLU A 50 43.39 9.90 -4.88
C GLU A 50 42.40 8.85 -5.42
N ILE A 51 42.89 7.87 -6.17
CA ILE A 51 42.14 6.66 -6.52
C ILE A 51 42.90 5.47 -5.93
N LYS A 52 42.32 4.78 -4.95
CA LYS A 52 42.97 3.66 -4.27
C LYS A 52 41.96 2.64 -3.79
N ASN A 53 42.25 1.35 -4.01
CA ASN A 53 41.42 0.23 -3.55
C ASN A 53 39.94 0.36 -3.98
N ASN A 54 39.68 0.71 -5.26
CA ASN A 54 38.32 0.98 -5.77
C ASN A 54 37.56 2.05 -4.98
N ILE A 55 38.26 3.02 -4.42
CA ILE A 55 37.68 4.22 -3.79
C ILE A 55 38.31 5.45 -4.45
N ALA A 56 37.47 6.34 -4.96
CA ALA A 56 37.88 7.66 -5.42
C ALA A 56 37.66 8.70 -4.31
N THR A 57 38.70 9.43 -3.93
CA THR A 57 38.58 10.60 -3.07
C THR A 57 38.36 11.83 -3.93
N LEU A 58 37.16 12.39 -3.90
CA LEU A 58 36.80 13.62 -4.63
C LEU A 58 36.84 14.84 -3.71
N LEU A 59 37.45 15.92 -4.16
CA LEU A 59 37.45 17.21 -3.47
C LEU A 59 36.53 18.18 -4.21
N LEU A 60 35.57 18.74 -3.49
CA LEU A 60 34.64 19.73 -4.02
C LEU A 60 35.07 21.14 -3.61
N TYR A 61 35.03 22.07 -4.56
CA TYR A 61 35.28 23.49 -4.34
C TYR A 61 34.11 24.31 -4.90
N LYS A 62 33.85 25.48 -4.32
CA LYS A 62 32.95 26.51 -4.86
C LYS A 62 33.68 27.85 -4.87
N ASN A 63 33.73 28.52 -6.03
CA ASN A 63 34.52 29.74 -6.24
C ASN A 63 35.99 29.57 -5.79
N ASN A 64 36.58 28.41 -6.11
CA ASN A 64 37.93 27.98 -5.67
C ASN A 64 38.12 27.79 -4.16
N ASN A 65 37.10 27.99 -3.33
CA ASN A 65 37.17 27.66 -1.91
C ASN A 65 36.85 26.18 -1.72
N PHE A 66 37.74 25.47 -1.02
CA PHE A 66 37.51 24.07 -0.67
C PHE A 66 36.27 23.97 0.22
N LEU A 67 35.34 23.09 -0.15
CA LEU A 67 34.15 22.82 0.63
C LEU A 67 34.34 21.55 1.46
N GLN A 68 34.53 20.40 0.79
CA GLN A 68 34.53 19.11 1.44
C GLN A 68 35.19 18.03 0.56
N SER A 69 35.64 16.95 1.19
CA SER A 69 36.16 15.74 0.55
C SER A 69 35.22 14.56 0.72
N TYR A 70 35.13 13.69 -0.28
CA TYR A 70 34.22 12.54 -0.32
C TYR A 70 34.94 11.29 -0.79
N LYS A 71 34.69 10.17 -0.13
CA LYS A 71 35.16 8.85 -0.56
C LYS A 71 34.02 8.15 -1.26
N MET A 72 34.15 7.97 -2.56
CA MET A 72 33.12 7.45 -3.45
C MET A 72 33.58 6.10 -3.99
N ILE A 73 32.69 5.11 -3.99
CA ILE A 73 32.88 3.86 -4.73
C ILE A 73 32.00 3.89 -5.99
N GLU A 74 32.18 2.93 -6.89
CA GLU A 74 31.34 2.82 -8.08
C GLU A 74 29.84 2.76 -7.71
N ASN A 75 29.00 3.44 -8.47
CA ASN A 75 27.56 3.60 -8.28
C ASN A 75 27.14 4.36 -7.01
N THR A 76 28.07 5.04 -6.32
CA THR A 76 27.69 5.98 -5.24
C THR A 76 27.32 7.35 -5.77
N THR A 77 26.42 7.98 -5.03
CA THR A 77 25.89 9.29 -5.36
C THR A 77 25.83 10.17 -4.13
N GLU A 78 26.34 11.38 -4.25
CA GLU A 78 26.33 12.39 -3.19
C GLU A 78 25.58 13.64 -3.65
N ASN A 79 24.82 14.23 -2.74
CA ASN A 79 24.09 15.48 -2.97
C ASN A 79 24.75 16.60 -2.18
N PHE A 80 25.04 17.72 -2.83
CA PHE A 80 25.75 18.84 -2.23
C PHE A 80 24.86 20.06 -2.22
N MET A 81 24.49 20.49 -1.00
CA MET A 81 23.72 21.70 -0.73
C MET A 81 22.39 21.80 -1.52
N ASN A 82 21.83 20.67 -1.96
CA ASN A 82 20.69 20.61 -2.89
C ASN A 82 20.90 21.43 -4.19
N GLU A 83 22.16 21.69 -4.56
CA GLU A 83 22.54 22.48 -5.74
C GLU A 83 23.23 21.63 -6.80
N ILE A 84 24.03 20.65 -6.38
CA ILE A 84 24.65 19.69 -7.30
C ILE A 84 24.51 18.29 -6.74
N LYS A 85 24.48 17.30 -7.63
CA LYS A 85 24.53 15.88 -7.30
C LYS A 85 25.63 15.26 -8.16
N ILE A 86 26.47 14.44 -7.56
CA ILE A 86 27.61 13.81 -8.22
C ILE A 86 27.46 12.31 -8.07
N THR A 87 27.52 11.58 -9.18
CA THR A 87 27.50 10.12 -9.20
C THR A 87 28.79 9.61 -9.81
N VAL A 88 29.44 8.65 -9.16
CA VAL A 88 30.53 7.89 -9.77
C VAL A 88 29.94 6.68 -10.47
N THR A 89 30.08 6.58 -11.79
CA THR A 89 29.45 5.51 -12.60
C THR A 89 30.41 4.43 -13.07
N ASP A 90 31.70 4.75 -13.18
CA ASP A 90 32.76 3.80 -13.53
C ASP A 90 34.01 4.17 -12.73
N LEU A 91 34.71 3.17 -12.21
CA LEU A 91 35.91 3.36 -11.39
C LEU A 91 36.95 2.30 -11.74
N LYS A 92 38.04 2.76 -12.37
CA LYS A 92 39.20 1.96 -12.76
C LYS A 92 40.40 2.33 -11.88
N ASN A 93 41.47 1.56 -12.00
CA ASN A 93 42.67 1.74 -11.16
C ASN A 93 43.28 3.15 -11.22
N ASP A 94 43.15 3.87 -12.34
CA ASP A 94 43.75 5.20 -12.55
C ASP A 94 42.75 6.27 -13.03
N SER A 95 41.47 5.94 -13.17
CA SER A 95 40.45 6.86 -13.69
C SER A 95 39.08 6.64 -13.06
N VAL A 96 38.30 7.71 -12.92
CA VAL A 96 36.92 7.70 -12.44
C VAL A 96 36.02 8.46 -13.40
N THR A 97 34.87 7.87 -13.75
CA THR A 97 33.83 8.56 -14.51
C THR A 97 32.84 9.20 -13.56
N VAL A 98 32.74 10.53 -13.62
CA VAL A 98 31.91 11.35 -12.74
C VAL A 98 30.77 11.97 -13.52
N HIS A 99 29.54 11.66 -13.15
CA HIS A 99 28.32 12.27 -13.68
C HIS A 99 27.87 13.41 -12.77
N ILE A 100 27.77 14.62 -13.33
CA ILE A 100 27.36 15.82 -12.59
C ILE A 100 25.92 16.16 -12.95
N TYR A 101 25.11 16.38 -11.92
CA TYR A 101 23.75 16.90 -12.00
C TYR A 101 23.71 18.24 -11.25
N SER A 102 22.94 19.20 -11.73
CA SER A 102 22.76 20.48 -11.03
C SER A 102 21.29 20.79 -10.84
N ALA A 103 20.94 21.29 -9.66
CA ALA A 103 19.61 21.80 -9.39
C ALA A 103 19.47 23.10 -10.17
N ASN A 104 18.59 23.07 -11.17
CA ASN A 104 18.09 24.30 -11.74
C ASN A 104 16.82 24.67 -10.96
N ILE A 105 16.81 25.88 -10.41
CA ILE A 105 15.61 26.49 -9.85
C ILE A 105 14.84 27.02 -11.04
N PHE A 106 13.78 26.32 -11.42
CA PHE A 106 12.89 26.81 -12.46
C PHE A 106 11.84 27.71 -11.82
N THR A 107 11.79 28.96 -12.24
CA THR A 107 10.61 29.78 -11.95
C THR A 107 9.47 29.30 -12.86
N SER A 108 8.23 29.29 -12.36
CA SER A 108 7.07 28.76 -13.10
C SER A 108 6.83 29.47 -14.45
N ALA A 109 7.42 30.65 -14.67
CA ALA A 109 7.32 31.43 -15.89
C ALA A 109 8.17 30.89 -17.06
N GLU A 110 9.34 30.29 -16.80
CA GLU A 110 10.22 29.75 -17.85
C GLU A 110 9.69 28.45 -18.47
N ILE A 111 8.84 27.72 -17.73
CA ILE A 111 8.19 26.49 -18.18
C ILE A 111 7.04 26.79 -19.19
N LEU A 112 6.57 28.04 -19.26
CA LEU A 112 5.38 28.43 -20.05
C LEU A 112 5.68 29.00 -21.45
N GLN A 113 6.93 29.24 -21.84
CA GLN A 113 7.27 29.95 -23.10
C GLN A 113 7.60 29.09 -24.33
N LEU A 114 7.19 27.82 -24.39
CA LEU A 114 7.48 26.98 -25.56
C LEU A 114 6.22 26.39 -26.18
N SER A 115 5.46 27.26 -26.84
CA SER A 115 4.46 26.91 -27.84
C SER A 115 5.10 26.85 -29.24
N ARG A 116 6.09 25.97 -29.44
CA ARG A 116 6.23 25.35 -30.77
C ARG A 116 5.37 24.09 -30.71
N GLY A 117 4.22 24.12 -31.39
CA GLY A 117 3.30 22.98 -31.47
C GLY A 117 3.99 21.68 -31.92
N ASP A 118 5.12 21.81 -32.62
CA ASP A 118 5.88 20.69 -33.17
C ASP A 118 6.60 19.84 -32.11
N ILE A 119 7.21 20.44 -31.09
CA ILE A 119 8.08 19.68 -30.15
C ILE A 119 7.25 18.71 -29.29
N LYS A 120 6.04 19.09 -28.88
CA LYS A 120 5.14 18.17 -28.15
C LYS A 120 4.71 16.98 -29.00
N ASN A 121 4.59 17.17 -30.32
CA ASN A 121 4.26 16.09 -31.25
C ASN A 121 5.48 15.24 -31.63
N SER A 122 6.70 15.75 -31.41
CA SER A 122 7.94 15.01 -31.60
C SER A 122 8.26 14.01 -30.48
N ILE A 123 7.42 13.89 -29.45
CA ILE A 123 7.68 13.01 -28.31
C ILE A 123 6.38 12.34 -27.87
N LYS A 124 6.38 11.01 -27.79
CA LYS A 124 5.27 10.23 -27.26
C LYS A 124 5.64 9.65 -25.90
N PHE A 125 4.87 9.94 -24.86
CA PHE A 125 5.11 9.42 -23.51
C PHE A 125 3.85 8.76 -22.95
N VAL A 126 3.92 7.46 -22.69
CA VAL A 126 2.77 6.62 -22.31
C VAL A 126 3.09 5.86 -21.04
N LYS A 127 2.10 5.78 -20.15
CA LYS A 127 2.12 4.95 -18.95
C LYS A 127 1.03 3.90 -19.07
N GLN A 128 1.36 2.66 -18.73
CA GLN A 128 0.44 1.53 -18.72
C GLN A 128 0.62 0.76 -17.42
N VAL A 129 -0.48 0.41 -16.78
CA VAL A 129 -0.51 -0.35 -15.53
C VAL A 129 -1.30 -1.64 -15.75
N LYS A 130 -0.71 -2.78 -15.36
CA LYS A 130 -1.34 -4.10 -15.54
C LYS A 130 -1.05 -5.02 -14.35
N PRO A 131 -1.97 -5.92 -13.99
CA PRO A 131 -3.33 -6.02 -14.50
C PRO A 131 -4.21 -4.85 -14.00
N HIS A 132 -5.32 -4.57 -14.69
CA HIS A 132 -6.32 -3.58 -14.23
C HIS A 132 -7.20 -4.11 -13.10
N TYR A 133 -7.06 -5.40 -12.78
CA TYR A 133 -7.78 -6.11 -11.74
C TYR A 133 -6.77 -6.97 -10.99
N ILE A 134 -6.66 -6.83 -9.68
CA ILE A 134 -5.74 -7.60 -8.84
C ILE A 134 -6.39 -7.98 -7.52
N VAL A 135 -6.00 -9.14 -6.98
CA VAL A 135 -6.50 -9.59 -5.69
C VAL A 135 -5.38 -9.73 -4.67
N MET A 136 -5.44 -8.93 -3.60
CA MET A 136 -4.41 -8.81 -2.55
C MET A 136 -3.99 -10.12 -1.88
N SER A 137 -4.84 -11.16 -1.84
CA SER A 137 -4.52 -12.40 -1.13
C SER A 137 -3.76 -13.43 -1.97
N THR A 138 -3.59 -13.18 -3.27
CA THR A 138 -2.89 -14.13 -4.14
C THR A 138 -1.39 -13.91 -4.04
N PRO A 139 -0.63 -14.87 -3.49
CA PRO A 139 0.82 -14.72 -3.43
C PRO A 139 1.38 -14.56 -4.84
N ASN A 140 2.28 -13.59 -5.03
CA ASN A 140 2.98 -13.27 -6.28
C ASN A 140 2.18 -12.53 -7.37
N GLN A 141 0.98 -12.01 -7.10
CA GLN A 141 0.39 -11.03 -8.01
C GLN A 141 1.02 -9.65 -7.76
N ASN A 142 1.86 -9.21 -8.71
CA ASN A 142 2.44 -7.87 -8.70
C ASN A 142 1.77 -7.02 -9.77
N ILE A 143 1.55 -5.74 -9.46
CA ILE A 143 1.17 -4.74 -10.44
C ILE A 143 2.43 -4.35 -11.22
N THR A 144 2.38 -4.51 -12.53
CA THR A 144 3.39 -4.05 -13.47
C THR A 144 3.06 -2.65 -13.93
N VAL A 145 3.99 -1.71 -13.74
CA VAL A 145 3.94 -0.39 -14.37
C VAL A 145 4.98 -0.35 -15.48
N THR A 146 4.53 0.03 -16.67
CA THR A 146 5.38 0.23 -17.85
C THR A 146 5.29 1.68 -18.29
N LEU A 147 6.44 2.34 -18.37
CA LEU A 147 6.60 3.67 -18.94
C LEU A 147 7.30 3.54 -20.28
N THR A 148 6.75 4.15 -21.32
CA THR A 148 7.31 4.10 -22.67
C THR A 148 7.41 5.51 -23.21
N ILE A 149 8.62 5.91 -23.59
CA ILE A 149 8.89 7.18 -24.25
C ILE A 149 9.49 6.93 -25.62
N THR A 150 9.06 7.69 -26.62
CA THR A 150 9.54 7.61 -28.00
C THR A 150 9.97 9.00 -28.47
N ASN A 151 11.20 9.10 -28.97
CA ASN A 151 11.70 10.28 -29.65
C ASN A 151 11.34 10.20 -31.13
N LEU A 152 10.45 11.08 -31.57
CA LEU A 152 10.05 11.22 -32.97
C LEU A 152 10.78 12.39 -33.65
N ALA A 153 11.69 13.07 -32.94
CA ALA A 153 12.56 14.09 -33.51
C ALA A 153 13.77 13.47 -34.22
N ASP A 154 14.47 14.31 -34.97
CA ASP A 154 15.74 14.01 -35.66
C ASP A 154 16.98 14.43 -34.84
N TRP A 155 16.81 14.80 -33.56
CA TRP A 155 17.92 15.09 -32.63
C TRP A 155 17.84 14.30 -31.31
N ASN A 156 18.96 14.23 -30.58
CA ASN A 156 19.07 13.56 -29.28
C ASN A 156 18.32 14.31 -28.17
N LEU A 157 17.62 13.58 -27.30
CA LEU A 157 16.90 14.13 -26.15
C LEU A 157 17.54 13.68 -24.84
N TYR A 158 18.00 14.63 -24.01
CA TYR A 158 18.45 14.29 -22.66
C TYR A 158 17.25 14.32 -21.72
N THR A 159 16.91 13.16 -21.16
CA THR A 159 15.63 12.93 -20.51
C THR A 159 15.82 12.52 -19.06
N TYR A 160 15.05 13.15 -18.17
CA TYR A 160 14.84 12.71 -16.80
C TYR A 160 13.36 12.35 -16.62
N ILE A 161 13.07 11.12 -16.19
CA ILE A 161 11.72 10.66 -15.89
C ILE A 161 11.60 10.43 -14.38
N GLU A 162 10.53 10.95 -13.77
CA GLU A 162 10.10 10.59 -12.43
C GLU A 162 8.70 9.96 -12.45
N ASP A 163 8.49 8.92 -11.65
CA ASP A 163 7.17 8.34 -11.43
C ASP A 163 6.87 8.19 -9.94
N LYS A 164 5.69 8.67 -9.55
CA LYS A 164 5.21 8.66 -8.16
C LYS A 164 4.36 7.41 -7.94
N VAL A 165 4.65 6.71 -6.84
CA VAL A 165 3.83 5.60 -6.36
C VAL A 165 2.64 6.18 -5.59
N PRO A 166 1.38 5.87 -5.95
CA PRO A 166 0.20 6.40 -5.25
C PRO A 166 0.04 5.79 -3.86
N TYR A 167 -0.85 6.38 -3.05
CA TYR A 167 -1.31 5.77 -1.81
C TYR A 167 -1.97 4.41 -2.10
N GLY A 168 -1.89 3.47 -1.15
CA GLY A 168 -2.40 2.12 -1.33
C GLY A 168 -1.47 1.19 -2.12
N ILE A 169 -0.27 1.64 -2.47
CA ILE A 169 0.76 0.84 -3.13
C ILE A 169 2.06 0.87 -2.31
N GLN A 170 2.66 -0.31 -2.12
CA GLN A 170 4.00 -0.45 -1.56
C GLN A 170 5.05 -0.09 -2.61
N GLY A 171 5.85 0.93 -2.33
CA GLY A 171 6.96 1.29 -3.20
C GLY A 171 7.58 2.64 -2.86
N LYS A 172 8.66 2.97 -3.58
CA LYS A 172 9.29 4.29 -3.57
C LYS A 172 9.18 4.90 -4.97
N ARG A 173 9.29 6.23 -5.03
CA ARG A 173 9.45 6.99 -6.28
C ARG A 173 10.52 6.33 -7.17
N LYS A 174 10.27 6.33 -8.48
CA LYS A 174 11.20 5.83 -9.49
C LYS A 174 11.73 6.96 -10.35
N GLU A 175 12.99 6.87 -10.72
CA GLU A 175 13.72 7.94 -11.41
C GLU A 175 14.68 7.32 -12.44
N TRP A 176 14.73 7.91 -13.63
CA TRP A 176 15.62 7.47 -14.72
C TRP A 176 16.22 8.67 -15.44
N ILE A 177 17.49 8.59 -15.81
CA ILE A 177 18.19 9.63 -16.57
C ILE A 177 18.95 8.96 -17.70
N PHE A 178 18.70 9.41 -18.93
CA PHE A 178 19.26 8.81 -20.13
C PHE A 178 19.18 9.79 -21.31
N THR A 179 19.90 9.45 -22.39
CA THR A 179 19.79 10.12 -23.69
C THR A 179 18.96 9.25 -24.62
N LEU A 180 17.99 9.83 -25.32
CA LEU A 180 17.15 9.14 -26.29
C LEU A 180 17.48 9.65 -27.70
N GLU A 181 18.05 8.77 -28.53
CA GLU A 181 18.45 9.09 -29.91
C GLU A 181 17.23 9.28 -30.83
N PRO A 182 17.40 9.93 -32.00
CA PRO A 182 16.36 10.06 -33.02
C PRO A 182 15.68 8.73 -33.36
N GLY A 183 14.35 8.73 -33.40
CA GLY A 183 13.55 7.54 -33.72
C GLY A 183 13.53 6.44 -32.65
N MET A 184 14.31 6.57 -31.56
CA MET A 184 14.40 5.54 -30.54
C MET A 184 13.21 5.54 -29.58
N GLN A 185 12.88 4.35 -29.09
CA GLN A 185 11.90 4.11 -28.05
C GLN A 185 12.58 3.46 -26.85
N GLN A 186 12.32 3.98 -25.66
CA GLN A 186 12.80 3.41 -24.40
C GLN A 186 11.61 3.02 -23.53
N SER A 187 11.67 1.82 -22.94
CA SER A 187 10.68 1.34 -21.98
C SER A 187 11.31 1.05 -20.61
N PHE A 188 10.61 1.42 -19.55
CA PHE A 188 10.96 1.12 -18.16
C PHE A 188 9.83 0.31 -17.55
N LYS A 189 10.17 -0.81 -16.92
CA LYS A 189 9.21 -1.70 -16.28
C LYS A 189 9.57 -1.85 -14.82
N TYR A 190 8.60 -1.69 -13.93
CA TYR A 190 8.78 -1.99 -12.52
C TYR A 190 7.53 -2.62 -11.92
N TYR A 191 7.71 -3.27 -10.77
CA TYR A 191 6.66 -4.01 -10.08
C TYR A 191 6.35 -3.33 -8.74
N VAL A 192 5.07 -3.31 -8.38
CA VAL A 192 4.58 -2.80 -7.10
C VAL A 192 3.47 -3.69 -6.56
N ASN A 193 3.26 -3.66 -5.25
CA ASN A 193 2.24 -4.45 -4.58
C ASN A 193 1.20 -3.54 -3.96
N PRO A 194 -0.11 -3.85 -4.06
CA PRO A 194 -1.11 -3.09 -3.35
C PRO A 194 -1.08 -3.35 -1.85
N THR A 195 -1.46 -2.34 -1.06
CA THR A 195 -1.54 -2.37 0.40
C THR A 195 -2.93 -2.02 0.92
N SER A 196 -3.88 -1.69 0.04
CA SER A 196 -5.27 -1.40 0.37
C SER A 196 -6.21 -1.99 -0.69
N ILE A 197 -7.42 -2.33 -0.26
CA ILE A 197 -8.50 -2.84 -1.10
C ILE A 197 -9.31 -1.63 -1.55
N ASP A 198 -8.98 -1.06 -2.71
CA ASP A 198 -9.66 0.09 -3.29
C ASP A 198 -9.29 0.24 -4.78
N ASN A 199 -10.01 1.10 -5.50
CA ASN A 199 -9.57 1.55 -6.81
C ASN A 199 -8.35 2.47 -6.65
N ILE A 200 -7.23 2.09 -7.26
CA ILE A 200 -5.97 2.83 -7.16
C ILE A 200 -5.67 3.49 -8.50
N THR A 201 -5.70 4.83 -8.50
CA THR A 201 -5.29 5.63 -9.65
C THR A 201 -3.80 5.97 -9.56
N PHE A 202 -3.04 5.51 -10.53
CA PHE A 202 -1.65 5.90 -10.72
C PHE A 202 -1.60 7.31 -11.33
N PRO A 203 -0.90 8.27 -10.69
CA PRO A 203 -0.74 9.60 -11.25
C PRO A 203 0.10 9.54 -12.53
N PRO A 204 0.06 10.60 -13.37
CA PRO A 204 0.97 10.72 -14.49
C PRO A 204 2.42 10.61 -14.04
N ALA A 205 3.22 9.86 -14.77
CA ALA A 205 4.67 10.01 -14.73
C ALA A 205 5.04 11.34 -15.41
N ILE A 206 6.15 11.93 -14.99
CA ILE A 206 6.62 13.23 -15.49
C ILE A 206 7.97 13.03 -16.16
N ALA A 207 8.10 13.49 -17.40
CA ALA A 207 9.36 13.56 -18.12
C ALA A 207 9.81 15.02 -18.27
N TYR A 208 11.06 15.29 -17.94
CA TYR A 208 11.75 16.56 -18.16
C TYR A 208 12.80 16.35 -19.24
N ILE A 209 12.62 17.03 -20.37
CA ILE A 209 13.37 16.75 -21.59
C ILE A 209 14.15 17.99 -21.98
N ASN A 210 15.47 17.90 -21.95
CA ASN A 210 16.35 18.91 -22.51
C ASN A 210 16.56 18.62 -24.00
N TYR A 211 16.18 19.57 -24.83
CA TYR A 211 16.29 19.47 -26.28
C TYR A 211 17.30 20.48 -26.86
N GLY A 212 18.18 21.04 -26.02
CA GLY A 212 19.26 21.95 -26.41
C GLY A 212 19.23 23.29 -25.69
N GLU A 213 20.38 23.97 -25.60
CA GLU A 213 20.53 25.34 -25.07
C GLU A 213 19.97 25.55 -23.65
N GLY A 214 19.88 24.50 -22.83
CA GLY A 214 19.29 24.58 -21.49
C GLY A 214 17.77 24.81 -21.51
N LYS A 215 17.09 24.50 -22.62
CA LYS A 215 15.63 24.54 -22.72
C LYS A 215 15.04 23.18 -22.36
N TYR A 216 13.96 23.20 -21.58
CA TYR A 216 13.32 21.98 -21.09
C TYR A 216 11.84 21.93 -21.46
N LEU A 217 11.37 20.74 -21.82
CA LEU A 217 9.97 20.42 -21.98
C LEU A 217 9.54 19.50 -20.83
N LYS A 218 8.44 19.86 -20.15
CA LYS A 218 7.76 18.99 -19.20
C LYS A 218 6.62 18.26 -19.90
N LEU A 219 6.65 16.93 -19.89
CA LEU A 219 5.60 16.07 -20.40
C LEU A 219 5.03 15.21 -19.29
N ASN A 220 3.71 15.01 -19.32
CA ASN A 220 3.02 14.10 -18.42
C ASN A 220 2.53 12.91 -19.24
N SER A 221 2.64 11.70 -18.69
CA SER A 221 1.95 10.54 -19.24
C SER A 221 0.43 10.62 -18.99
N SER A 222 -0.32 9.63 -19.47
CA SER A 222 -1.67 9.37 -18.97
C SER A 222 -1.64 8.91 -17.50
N THR A 223 -2.77 9.08 -16.81
CA THR A 223 -3.12 8.32 -15.61
C THR A 223 -3.59 6.92 -16.00
N ASP A 224 -3.53 6.00 -15.05
CA ASP A 224 -4.11 4.66 -15.20
C ASP A 224 -4.74 4.23 -13.87
N THR A 225 -5.81 3.44 -13.90
CA THR A 225 -6.51 3.00 -12.67
C THR A 225 -6.64 1.49 -12.66
N ILE A 226 -6.38 0.91 -11.50
CA ILE A 226 -6.60 -0.51 -11.25
C ILE A 226 -7.64 -0.70 -10.16
N GLU A 227 -8.37 -1.79 -10.24
CA GLU A 227 -9.29 -2.24 -9.21
C GLU A 227 -8.55 -3.25 -8.32
N VAL A 228 -8.28 -2.84 -7.09
CA VAL A 228 -7.70 -3.74 -6.08
C VAL A 228 -8.80 -4.29 -5.24
N HIS A 229 -8.93 -5.60 -5.35
CA HIS A 229 -9.88 -6.39 -4.62
C HIS A 229 -9.14 -7.13 -3.52
N GLY A 230 -9.78 -7.26 -2.37
CA GLY A 230 -9.35 -8.20 -1.35
C GLY A 230 -10.44 -9.23 -1.15
N TYR A 231 -10.04 -10.32 -0.51
CA TYR A 231 -10.98 -11.24 0.12
C TYR A 231 -10.84 -11.11 1.63
N PRO A 232 -11.24 -9.98 2.22
CA PRO A 232 -11.19 -9.89 3.66
C PRO A 232 -12.36 -10.75 4.18
N ILE A 233 -12.05 -12.02 4.40
CA ILE A 233 -12.79 -12.82 5.36
C ILE A 233 -12.12 -12.52 6.70
N ASP A 234 -12.80 -11.73 7.52
CA ASP A 234 -12.33 -11.41 8.86
C ASP A 234 -12.86 -12.45 9.84
N VAL A 235 -12.00 -12.94 10.74
CA VAL A 235 -12.37 -13.83 11.83
C VAL A 235 -12.08 -13.14 13.15
N PHE A 236 -13.07 -13.07 14.03
CA PHE A 236 -12.93 -12.47 15.35
C PHE A 236 -13.41 -13.41 16.43
N LYS A 237 -12.77 -13.33 17.60
CA LYS A 237 -13.18 -14.03 18.82
C LYS A 237 -13.51 -13.04 19.91
N TYR A 238 -14.62 -13.31 20.58
CA TYR A 238 -15.09 -12.57 21.75
C TYR A 238 -15.40 -13.55 22.87
N ALA A 239 -15.11 -13.16 24.10
CA ALA A 239 -15.61 -13.84 25.28
C ALA A 239 -16.65 -12.93 25.95
N ASN A 240 -17.79 -13.49 26.35
CA ASN A 240 -18.80 -12.72 27.09
C ASN A 240 -18.29 -12.26 28.48
N GLN A 241 -17.32 -12.99 29.04
CA GLN A 241 -16.66 -12.65 30.30
C GLN A 241 -15.27 -13.28 30.43
N THR A 242 -14.45 -12.72 31.31
CA THR A 242 -13.20 -13.34 31.75
C THR A 242 -13.45 -14.36 32.85
N ILE A 243 -12.75 -15.50 32.82
CA ILE A 243 -12.76 -16.55 33.83
C ILE A 243 -11.78 -16.18 34.95
N LYS A 244 -12.22 -16.25 36.22
CA LYS A 244 -11.41 -15.82 37.37
C LYS A 244 -10.86 -16.97 38.20
N LYS A 245 -11.58 -18.08 38.27
CA LYS A 245 -11.22 -19.25 39.06
C LYS A 245 -11.63 -20.55 38.38
N LYS A 246 -11.02 -21.65 38.83
CA LYS A 246 -11.40 -23.01 38.41
C LYS A 246 -12.90 -23.23 38.63
N GLY A 247 -13.54 -23.81 37.63
CA GLY A 247 -14.98 -24.06 37.61
C GLY A 247 -15.81 -22.95 36.94
N ASP A 248 -15.26 -21.75 36.76
CA ASP A 248 -15.93 -20.69 36.01
C ASP A 248 -16.01 -21.05 34.51
N SER A 249 -17.02 -20.52 33.84
CA SER A 249 -17.26 -20.72 32.40
C SER A 249 -17.37 -19.39 31.67
N ALA A 250 -17.06 -19.40 30.37
CA ALA A 250 -17.30 -18.27 29.47
C ALA A 250 -17.85 -18.80 28.15
N GLU A 251 -18.75 -18.04 27.54
CA GLU A 251 -19.19 -18.27 26.17
C GLU A 251 -18.23 -17.53 25.23
N ILE A 252 -17.73 -18.26 24.25
CA ILE A 252 -16.87 -17.75 23.19
C ILE A 252 -17.71 -17.63 21.92
N SER A 253 -17.72 -16.43 21.33
CA SER A 253 -18.32 -16.17 20.02
C SER A 253 -17.24 -16.02 18.98
N VAL A 254 -17.32 -16.82 17.92
CA VAL A 254 -16.46 -16.71 16.73
C VAL A 254 -17.27 -16.08 15.62
N VAL A 255 -16.89 -14.87 15.20
CA VAL A 255 -17.55 -14.11 14.15
C VAL A 255 -16.72 -14.19 12.88
N ILE A 256 -17.32 -14.66 11.80
CA ILE A 256 -16.69 -14.78 10.48
C ILE A 256 -17.44 -13.83 9.56
N LYS A 257 -16.74 -12.85 8.99
CA LYS A 257 -17.36 -11.81 8.17
C LYS A 257 -16.68 -11.73 6.82
N ASN A 258 -17.47 -11.77 5.75
CA ASN A 258 -16.98 -11.42 4.43
C ASN A 258 -17.10 -9.91 4.24
N THR A 259 -16.02 -9.18 4.48
CA THR A 259 -15.90 -7.75 4.17
C THR A 259 -15.49 -7.51 2.71
N GLY A 260 -15.31 -8.59 1.93
CA GLY A 260 -15.05 -8.55 0.50
C GLY A 260 -16.29 -8.32 -0.33
N HIS A 261 -16.07 -8.19 -1.63
CA HIS A 261 -17.08 -7.92 -2.66
C HIS A 261 -17.46 -9.18 -3.46
N LYS A 262 -16.85 -10.34 -3.16
CA LYS A 262 -17.16 -11.63 -3.79
C LYS A 262 -17.67 -12.65 -2.79
N THR A 263 -18.47 -13.57 -3.30
CA THR A 263 -18.88 -14.77 -2.56
C THR A 263 -17.68 -15.66 -2.28
N ALA A 264 -17.58 -16.18 -1.06
CA ALA A 264 -16.52 -17.10 -0.68
C ALA A 264 -17.10 -18.30 0.08
N PHE A 265 -16.61 -19.50 -0.24
CA PHE A 265 -16.71 -20.66 0.63
C PHE A 265 -15.57 -20.60 1.65
N VAL A 266 -15.91 -20.67 2.92
CA VAL A 266 -14.99 -20.43 4.03
C VAL A 266 -15.04 -21.63 4.97
N GLU A 267 -13.86 -22.05 5.45
CA GLU A 267 -13.69 -23.06 6.48
C GLU A 267 -12.91 -22.44 7.63
N VAL A 268 -13.43 -22.50 8.86
CA VAL A 268 -12.77 -22.00 10.08
C VAL A 268 -12.75 -23.11 11.11
N ARG A 269 -11.61 -23.27 11.77
CA ARG A 269 -11.37 -24.20 12.86
C ARG A 269 -10.81 -23.45 14.06
N ASP A 270 -11.41 -23.71 15.20
CA ASP A 270 -10.96 -23.23 16.49
C ASP A 270 -10.28 -24.35 17.31
N TYR A 271 -9.45 -23.96 18.28
CA TYR A 271 -8.69 -24.82 19.16
C TYR A 271 -8.87 -24.37 20.60
N VAL A 272 -9.19 -25.32 21.48
CA VAL A 272 -9.34 -25.10 22.91
C VAL A 272 -8.18 -25.79 23.63
N PRO A 273 -7.36 -25.04 24.41
CA PRO A 273 -6.21 -25.60 25.12
C PRO A 273 -6.64 -26.52 26.28
N PRO A 274 -5.77 -27.44 26.75
CA PRO A 274 -6.13 -28.51 27.68
C PRO A 274 -6.56 -28.04 29.09
N GLU A 275 -6.26 -26.81 29.48
CA GLU A 275 -6.69 -26.22 30.75
C GLU A 275 -8.20 -25.91 30.78
N LEU A 276 -8.87 -26.04 29.64
CA LEU A 276 -10.29 -25.80 29.44
C LEU A 276 -11.02 -27.06 28.99
N GLN A 277 -12.28 -27.14 29.39
CA GLN A 277 -13.24 -28.12 28.89
C GLN A 277 -14.33 -27.40 28.09
N VAL A 278 -14.60 -27.84 26.86
CA VAL A 278 -15.77 -27.40 26.10
C VAL A 278 -17.00 -28.10 26.67
N SER A 279 -18.10 -27.39 26.91
CA SER A 279 -19.34 -28.06 27.30
C SER A 279 -19.98 -28.75 26.10
N ASP A 280 -20.35 -30.02 26.24
CA ASP A 280 -21.00 -30.84 25.20
C ASP A 280 -22.46 -30.45 24.93
N SER A 281 -22.83 -29.20 25.19
CA SER A 281 -24.13 -28.65 24.83
C SER A 281 -24.36 -28.83 23.32
N VAL A 282 -25.54 -29.35 22.97
CA VAL A 282 -25.98 -29.55 21.58
C VAL A 282 -25.78 -28.25 20.79
N GLY A 283 -24.91 -28.28 19.77
CA GLY A 283 -24.59 -27.12 18.93
C GLY A 283 -23.19 -26.51 19.14
N SER A 284 -22.40 -27.01 20.09
CA SER A 284 -21.03 -26.55 20.32
C SER A 284 -20.09 -27.12 19.25
N SER A 285 -19.87 -26.39 18.16
CA SER A 285 -18.88 -26.75 17.14
C SER A 285 -17.66 -25.82 17.23
N LEU A 286 -16.47 -26.39 17.20
CA LEU A 286 -15.23 -25.61 17.02
C LEU A 286 -14.92 -25.36 15.54
N ASP A 287 -15.58 -26.10 14.66
CA ASP A 287 -15.41 -26.02 13.21
C ASP A 287 -16.66 -25.41 12.57
N TRP A 288 -16.47 -24.54 11.59
CA TRP A 288 -17.54 -24.07 10.72
C TRP A 288 -17.09 -24.08 9.26
N LYS A 289 -18.02 -24.44 8.38
CA LYS A 289 -17.85 -24.30 6.93
C LYS A 289 -19.12 -23.78 6.30
N GLY A 290 -19.00 -22.86 5.34
CA GLY A 290 -20.16 -22.31 4.66
C GLY A 290 -19.81 -21.28 3.61
N VAL A 291 -20.83 -20.83 2.89
CA VAL A 291 -20.72 -19.79 1.87
C VAL A 291 -21.12 -18.45 2.49
N LEU A 292 -20.27 -17.44 2.35
CA LEU A 292 -20.57 -16.06 2.73
C LEU A 292 -20.65 -15.19 1.49
N GLN A 293 -21.81 -14.58 1.29
CA GLN A 293 -22.02 -13.49 0.32
C GLN A 293 -21.27 -12.22 0.76
N PRO A 294 -21.06 -11.26 -0.15
CA PRO A 294 -20.49 -9.96 0.20
C PRO A 294 -21.22 -9.31 1.38
N SER A 295 -20.47 -8.76 2.33
CA SER A 295 -20.97 -8.17 3.59
C SER A 295 -21.70 -9.12 4.55
N GLN A 296 -21.84 -10.41 4.22
CA GLN A 296 -22.46 -11.39 5.10
C GLN A 296 -21.52 -11.76 6.25
N SER A 297 -22.11 -12.02 7.42
CA SER A 297 -21.41 -12.60 8.56
C SER A 297 -22.11 -13.87 9.05
N TYR A 298 -21.31 -14.76 9.61
CA TYR A 298 -21.78 -15.91 10.38
C TYR A 298 -21.17 -15.86 11.78
N THR A 299 -21.90 -16.35 12.77
CA THR A 299 -21.41 -16.44 14.16
C THR A 299 -21.81 -17.78 14.74
N TYR A 300 -20.83 -18.47 15.32
CA TYR A 300 -21.09 -19.63 16.17
C TYR A 300 -20.51 -19.40 17.55
N ASN A 301 -21.14 -20.03 18.53
CA ASN A 301 -20.78 -19.91 19.93
C ASN A 301 -20.43 -21.29 20.51
N TYR A 302 -19.50 -21.31 21.46
CA TYR A 302 -19.24 -22.48 22.29
C TYR A 302 -18.91 -22.02 23.71
N THR A 303 -19.25 -22.84 24.71
CA THR A 303 -18.95 -22.53 26.11
C THR A 303 -17.73 -23.32 26.57
N ILE A 304 -16.78 -22.63 27.20
CA ILE A 304 -15.60 -23.21 27.83
C ILE A 304 -15.71 -23.13 29.36
N LYS A 305 -15.10 -24.08 30.06
CA LYS A 305 -14.99 -24.11 31.52
C LYS A 305 -13.55 -24.33 31.93
N LEU A 306 -13.05 -23.54 32.88
CA LEU A 306 -11.69 -23.70 33.39
C LEU A 306 -11.59 -24.89 34.34
N ILE A 307 -10.80 -25.90 33.97
CA ILE A 307 -10.63 -27.13 34.77
C ILE A 307 -9.32 -27.14 35.55
N GLU A 308 -8.34 -26.33 35.15
CA GLU A 308 -7.05 -26.16 35.82
C GLU A 308 -6.79 -24.70 36.20
N GLY A 309 -6.23 -24.47 37.38
CA GLY A 309 -5.99 -23.12 37.87
C GLY A 309 -4.74 -22.48 37.26
N VAL A 310 -4.91 -21.60 36.29
CA VAL A 310 -3.79 -20.85 35.66
C VAL A 310 -3.79 -19.37 36.02
N GLU A 311 -2.63 -18.70 35.88
CA GLU A 311 -2.52 -17.25 36.12
C GLU A 311 -2.97 -16.42 34.93
N LYS A 312 -2.64 -16.86 33.71
CA LYS A 312 -3.02 -16.23 32.46
C LYS A 312 -3.30 -17.30 31.42
N LEU A 313 -4.35 -17.12 30.63
CA LEU A 313 -4.69 -18.02 29.54
C LEU A 313 -5.17 -17.21 28.34
N VAL A 314 -4.53 -17.46 27.19
CA VAL A 314 -4.87 -16.89 25.90
C VAL A 314 -5.36 -18.03 25.01
N LEU A 315 -6.53 -17.88 24.41
CA LEU A 315 -7.01 -18.85 23.43
C LEU A 315 -6.11 -18.82 22.20
N PRO A 316 -5.72 -19.98 21.64
CA PRO A 316 -5.07 -20.06 20.34
C PRO A 316 -5.85 -19.31 19.26
N LEU A 317 -5.18 -18.91 18.19
CA LEU A 317 -5.88 -18.34 17.03
C LEU A 317 -6.79 -19.38 16.39
N ALA A 318 -8.01 -18.98 16.02
CA ALA A 318 -8.78 -19.78 15.06
C ALA A 318 -8.12 -19.62 13.70
N ASN A 319 -7.96 -20.72 12.97
CA ASN A 319 -7.35 -20.75 11.66
C ASN A 319 -8.42 -21.14 10.64
N GLY A 320 -8.35 -20.58 9.46
CA GLY A 320 -9.29 -20.93 8.39
C GLY A 320 -8.68 -20.80 7.02
N THR A 321 -9.45 -21.28 6.04
CA THR A 321 -9.18 -21.10 4.62
C THR A 321 -10.44 -20.61 3.94
N TYR A 322 -10.29 -20.02 2.77
CA TYR A 322 -11.42 -19.72 1.91
C TYR A 322 -11.07 -19.98 0.45
N ILE A 323 -12.11 -20.21 -0.34
CA ILE A 323 -12.07 -20.28 -1.80
C ILE A 323 -13.25 -19.47 -2.37
N ASP A 324 -12.99 -18.60 -3.34
CA ASP A 324 -14.02 -17.82 -4.00
C ASP A 324 -14.54 -18.50 -5.28
N GLU A 325 -15.44 -17.81 -5.99
CA GLU A 325 -15.99 -18.25 -7.28
C GLU A 325 -14.93 -18.36 -8.41
N ASP A 326 -13.84 -17.61 -8.30
CA ASP A 326 -12.71 -17.63 -9.24
C ASP A 326 -11.61 -18.65 -8.87
N LYS A 327 -11.87 -19.48 -7.84
CA LYS A 327 -10.95 -20.50 -7.29
C LYS A 327 -9.68 -19.93 -6.66
N ASN A 328 -9.65 -18.64 -6.33
CA ASN A 328 -8.59 -18.07 -5.53
C ASN A 328 -8.70 -18.59 -4.10
N LYS A 329 -7.56 -18.90 -3.49
CA LYS A 329 -7.48 -19.45 -2.14
C LYS A 329 -6.74 -18.50 -1.22
N GLY A 330 -7.11 -18.49 0.05
CA GLY A 330 -6.37 -17.79 1.08
C GLY A 330 -6.54 -18.43 2.46
N THR A 331 -5.79 -17.91 3.42
CA THR A 331 -5.78 -18.33 4.82
C THR A 331 -6.16 -17.17 5.70
N ILE A 332 -6.89 -17.44 6.78
CA ILE A 332 -7.41 -16.44 7.71
C ILE A 332 -7.09 -16.88 9.13
N VAL A 333 -6.86 -15.90 10.01
CA VAL A 333 -6.60 -16.12 11.43
C VAL A 333 -7.38 -15.13 12.28
N SER A 334 -7.81 -15.55 13.46
CA SER A 334 -8.49 -14.65 14.39
C SER A 334 -7.55 -13.68 15.10
N ASN A 335 -8.12 -12.79 15.91
CA ASN A 335 -7.37 -12.07 16.95
C ASN A 335 -6.95 -13.01 18.11
N ASN A 336 -5.97 -12.55 18.89
CA ASN A 336 -5.66 -13.12 20.20
C ASN A 336 -6.77 -12.77 21.21
N LEU A 337 -7.19 -13.72 22.03
CA LEU A 337 -8.21 -13.52 23.06
C LEU A 337 -7.72 -14.03 24.42
N THR A 338 -7.49 -13.11 25.36
CA THR A 338 -7.14 -13.44 26.75
C THR A 338 -8.41 -13.68 27.55
N ILE A 339 -8.56 -14.88 28.12
CA ILE A 339 -9.78 -15.31 28.84
C ILE A 339 -9.56 -15.45 30.34
N VAL A 340 -8.32 -15.66 30.79
CA VAL A 340 -7.94 -15.66 32.20
C VAL A 340 -6.81 -14.66 32.38
N GLU A 341 -6.95 -13.76 33.35
CA GLU A 341 -5.87 -12.88 33.79
C GLU A 341 -6.05 -12.60 35.28
N LYS A 342 -5.28 -13.28 36.12
CA LYS A 342 -5.22 -12.96 37.55
C LYS A 342 -4.50 -11.63 37.68
N ARG A 343 -5.22 -10.59 38.11
CA ARG A 343 -4.57 -9.38 38.60
C ARG A 343 -3.66 -9.78 39.75
N LYS A 344 -2.35 -9.60 39.59
CA LYS A 344 -1.45 -9.53 40.75
C LYS A 344 -2.09 -8.51 41.66
N LYS A 345 -2.42 -8.89 42.91
CA LYS A 345 -2.83 -7.92 43.92
C LYS A 345 -1.75 -6.85 43.87
N SER A 346 -2.10 -5.66 43.38
CA SER A 346 -1.23 -4.50 43.45
C SER A 346 -0.80 -4.47 44.90
N GLY A 347 0.50 -4.71 45.14
CA GLY A 347 1.04 -4.79 46.48
C GLY A 347 0.51 -3.56 47.19
N TYR A 348 -0.14 -3.76 48.32
CA TYR A 348 -0.53 -2.68 49.20
C TYR A 348 0.75 -1.89 49.47
N VAL A 349 0.93 -0.76 48.77
CA VAL A 349 1.95 0.20 49.11
C VAL A 349 1.50 0.73 50.45
N ASP A 350 2.21 0.31 51.48
CA ASP A 350 1.98 0.77 52.84
C ASP A 350 1.96 2.30 52.82
N ARG A 351 0.80 2.86 53.16
CA ARG A 351 0.48 4.27 52.98
C ARG A 351 0.86 5.05 54.24
N SER A 352 2.07 4.82 54.73
CA SER A 352 2.64 5.48 55.90
C SER A 352 3.43 6.75 55.56
N ASP A 353 3.63 7.10 54.29
CA ASP A 353 4.20 8.39 53.88
C ASP A 353 3.40 9.08 52.77
N VAL A 354 2.37 9.83 53.17
CA VAL A 354 1.76 10.87 52.32
C VAL A 354 1.79 12.19 53.09
N THR A 355 2.87 12.94 52.94
CA THR A 355 2.83 14.39 53.14
C THR A 355 2.17 14.98 51.89
N GLN A 356 0.93 15.43 52.03
CA GLN A 356 0.17 16.04 50.94
C GLN A 356 0.76 17.40 50.57
N LYS A 357 1.16 17.56 49.30
CA LYS A 357 1.33 18.87 48.66
C LYS A 357 0.06 19.17 47.84
N PRO A 358 -0.57 20.35 47.94
CA PRO A 358 -1.80 20.65 47.23
C PRO A 358 -1.57 20.69 45.72
N ILE A 359 -2.49 20.08 44.95
CA ILE A 359 -2.51 20.15 43.49
C ILE A 359 -3.60 21.15 43.08
N GLU A 360 -3.19 22.14 42.28
CA GLU A 360 -4.05 23.15 41.67
C GLU A 360 -5.04 22.51 40.69
N THR A 361 -6.28 23.00 40.75
CA THR A 361 -7.39 22.59 39.88
C THR A 361 -7.29 23.34 38.57
N ILE A 362 -6.94 22.66 37.48
CA ILE A 362 -7.07 23.20 36.12
C ILE A 362 -8.39 22.70 35.55
N ALA A 363 -9.32 23.63 35.32
CA ALA A 363 -10.58 23.39 34.65
C ALA A 363 -10.35 23.24 33.13
N THR A 364 -10.77 22.11 32.55
CA THR A 364 -10.89 21.96 31.10
C THR A 364 -12.35 21.75 30.73
N THR A 365 -12.85 22.71 29.96
CA THR A 365 -14.16 22.78 29.32
C THR A 365 -14.35 21.65 28.29
N PRO A 366 -15.50 20.96 28.21
CA PRO A 366 -15.77 20.03 27.12
C PRO A 366 -16.20 20.76 25.84
N THR A 367 -15.43 20.57 24.78
CA THR A 367 -15.78 20.96 23.39
C THR A 367 -16.86 20.02 22.86
N SER A 368 -17.94 20.60 22.35
CA SER A 368 -19.11 19.95 21.78
C SER A 368 -18.80 19.15 20.49
N THR A 369 -19.16 17.86 20.49
CA THR A 369 -19.23 17.00 19.31
C THR A 369 -20.60 17.18 18.61
N PRO A 370 -20.68 17.22 17.27
CA PRO A 370 -21.94 17.40 16.57
C PRO A 370 -22.81 16.14 16.65
N ILE A 371 -24.08 16.36 16.98
CA ILE A 371 -25.17 15.37 16.96
C ILE A 371 -25.42 14.99 15.49
N VAL A 372 -25.09 13.75 15.12
CA VAL A 372 -25.57 13.13 13.88
C VAL A 372 -26.72 12.20 14.26
N THR A 373 -27.91 12.55 13.78
CA THR A 373 -29.15 11.77 13.89
C THR A 373 -29.00 10.42 13.17
N PRO A 374 -29.26 9.28 13.83
CA PRO A 374 -29.27 7.99 13.15
C PRO A 374 -30.55 7.88 12.32
N ILE A 375 -30.39 7.74 10.99
CA ILE A 375 -31.43 7.25 10.10
C ILE A 375 -31.61 5.77 10.40
N ALA A 376 -32.80 5.41 10.89
CA ALA A 376 -33.19 4.03 11.13
C ALA A 376 -33.39 3.31 9.79
N THR A 377 -32.42 2.47 9.40
CA THR A 377 -32.62 1.45 8.37
C THR A 377 -32.92 0.14 9.08
N SER A 378 -34.17 -0.31 9.00
CA SER A 378 -34.64 -1.55 9.60
C SER A 378 -33.89 -2.76 9.02
N ALA A 379 -32.96 -3.31 9.79
CA ALA A 379 -32.37 -4.61 9.54
C ALA A 379 -33.35 -5.68 10.06
N THR A 380 -33.99 -6.41 9.14
CA THR A 380 -34.85 -7.55 9.46
C THR A 380 -33.99 -8.72 9.93
N THR A 381 -33.86 -8.92 11.23
CA THR A 381 -33.26 -10.12 11.83
C THR A 381 -34.24 -11.27 11.72
N ASN A 382 -34.08 -12.12 10.70
CA ASN A 382 -34.72 -13.43 10.66
C ASN A 382 -33.88 -14.41 11.50
N ASN A 383 -34.20 -14.51 12.79
CA ASN A 383 -33.73 -15.61 13.63
C ASN A 383 -34.51 -16.87 13.24
N THR A 384 -33.93 -17.67 12.35
CA THR A 384 -34.37 -19.05 12.12
C THR A 384 -33.42 -19.98 12.86
N THR A 385 -33.83 -20.45 14.04
CA THR A 385 -33.22 -21.61 14.69
C THR A 385 -33.49 -22.83 13.82
N MET A 386 -32.48 -23.28 13.06
CA MET A 386 -32.51 -24.57 12.36
C MET A 386 -32.09 -25.69 13.32
N THR A 387 -33.08 -26.39 13.86
CA THR A 387 -32.89 -27.75 14.38
C THR A 387 -33.49 -28.71 13.37
N GLY A 388 -32.64 -29.37 12.59
CA GLY A 388 -33.06 -30.38 11.62
C GLY A 388 -32.23 -30.32 10.35
N TRP A 389 -31.54 -31.42 10.03
CA TRP A 389 -30.82 -31.59 8.77
C TRP A 389 -31.82 -31.82 7.63
N GLU A 390 -32.51 -30.77 7.20
CA GLU A 390 -33.14 -30.71 5.88
C GLU A 390 -32.63 -29.44 5.19
N ILE A 391 -31.72 -29.63 4.24
CA ILE A 391 -31.27 -28.55 3.37
C ILE A 391 -32.37 -28.33 2.33
N THR A 392 -33.35 -27.48 2.65
CA THR A 392 -34.21 -26.89 1.61
C THR A 392 -33.39 -25.79 0.94
N MET A 393 -32.69 -26.14 -0.15
CA MET A 393 -32.01 -25.16 -0.99
C MET A 393 -33.05 -24.28 -1.67
N LYS A 394 -33.37 -23.14 -1.06
CA LYS A 394 -34.15 -22.10 -1.73
C LYS A 394 -33.26 -21.44 -2.78
N HIS A 395 -33.67 -21.58 -4.04
CA HIS A 395 -33.16 -21.00 -5.29
C HIS A 395 -31.99 -19.99 -5.12
N ILE A 396 -30.77 -20.42 -5.47
CA ILE A 396 -29.58 -19.55 -5.59
C ILE A 396 -29.25 -19.42 -7.08
N PRO A 397 -29.60 -18.29 -7.72
CA PRO A 397 -29.29 -18.04 -9.13
C PRO A 397 -27.78 -18.13 -9.38
N GLY A 398 -27.37 -19.02 -10.30
CA GLY A 398 -25.97 -19.24 -10.68
C GLY A 398 -25.34 -20.52 -10.12
N PHE A 399 -26.03 -21.25 -9.24
CA PHE A 399 -25.55 -22.52 -8.68
C PHE A 399 -26.30 -23.75 -9.23
N GLU A 400 -27.34 -23.54 -10.04
CA GLU A 400 -28.19 -24.61 -10.59
C GLU A 400 -27.40 -25.56 -11.50
N GLY A 401 -26.46 -25.02 -12.28
CA GLY A 401 -25.63 -25.82 -13.19
C GLY A 401 -24.68 -26.77 -12.45
N PHE A 402 -24.15 -26.35 -11.29
CA PHE A 402 -23.21 -27.15 -10.51
C PHE A 402 -23.90 -28.31 -9.79
N ILE A 403 -25.08 -28.07 -9.21
CA ILE A 403 -25.88 -29.12 -8.57
C ILE A 403 -26.42 -30.12 -9.61
N ALA A 404 -26.85 -29.65 -10.79
CA ALA A 404 -27.26 -30.54 -11.87
C ALA A 404 -26.13 -31.47 -12.32
N LEU A 405 -24.89 -30.97 -12.41
CA LEU A 405 -23.70 -31.76 -12.75
C LEU A 405 -23.40 -32.84 -11.70
N ILE A 406 -23.51 -32.51 -10.41
CA ILE A 406 -23.35 -33.49 -9.31
C ILE A 406 -24.45 -34.56 -9.39
N GLY A 407 -25.70 -34.15 -9.62
CA GLY A 407 -26.82 -35.08 -9.78
C GLY A 407 -26.63 -36.05 -10.94
N ILE A 408 -26.16 -35.57 -12.10
CA ILE A 408 -25.85 -36.38 -13.28
C ILE A 408 -24.71 -37.37 -12.98
N LEU A 409 -23.65 -36.92 -12.29
CA LEU A 409 -22.51 -37.76 -11.94
C LEU A 409 -22.91 -38.90 -10.99
N LEU A 410 -23.75 -38.60 -9.99
CA LEU A 410 -24.27 -39.60 -9.06
C LEU A 410 -25.20 -40.59 -9.75
N ALA A 411 -26.10 -40.12 -10.62
CA ALA A 411 -26.95 -40.99 -11.43
C ALA A 411 -26.12 -41.92 -12.34
N TYR A 412 -25.06 -41.40 -12.96
CA TYR A 412 -24.14 -42.19 -13.77
C TYR A 412 -23.42 -43.28 -12.96
N LEU A 413 -22.97 -42.97 -11.74
CA LEU A 413 -22.33 -43.96 -10.87
C LEU A 413 -23.29 -45.07 -10.45
N VAL A 414 -24.54 -44.74 -10.13
CA VAL A 414 -25.58 -45.73 -9.81
C VAL A 414 -25.88 -46.62 -11.02
N ILE A 415 -26.04 -46.04 -12.22
CA ILE A 415 -26.29 -46.81 -13.45
C ILE A 415 -25.09 -47.72 -13.77
N ARG A 416 -23.86 -47.25 -13.53
CA ARG A 416 -22.65 -48.04 -13.75
C ARG A 416 -22.56 -49.23 -12.81
N GLU A 417 -22.92 -49.09 -11.53
CA GLU A 417 -22.94 -50.24 -10.60
C GLU A 417 -24.01 -51.26 -10.96
N TYR A 418 -25.19 -50.83 -11.45
CA TYR A 418 -26.25 -51.74 -11.87
C TYR A 418 -25.93 -52.54 -13.14
N ASN A 419 -25.08 -52.02 -14.03
CA ASN A 419 -24.71 -52.70 -15.28
C ASN A 419 -23.54 -53.68 -15.18
N ILE A 420 -22.96 -53.89 -13.99
CA ILE A 420 -21.88 -54.87 -13.78
C ILE A 420 -22.43 -56.27 -13.40
N GLY A 421 -23.76 -56.42 -13.25
CA GLY A 421 -24.41 -57.68 -12.87
C GLY A 421 -24.91 -58.58 -14.01
N VAL A 422 -24.64 -58.26 -15.28
CA VAL A 422 -25.06 -59.11 -16.42
C VAL A 422 -23.89 -59.29 -17.38
N PHE A 423 -22.94 -60.14 -16.99
CA PHE A 423 -22.09 -60.92 -17.91
C PHE A 423 -21.65 -62.22 -17.23
#